data_AF-A0A9D8S1T6-F1
#
_entry.id   AF-A0A9D8S1T6-F1
#
_cell.length_a   1.000
_cell.length_b   1.000
_cell.length_c   1.000
_cell.angle_alpha   90.00
_cell.angle_beta   90.00
_cell.angle_gamma   90.00
#
_symmetry.space_group_name_H-M   'P 1'
#
loop_
_entity.id
_entity.type
_entity.pdbx_description
1 polymer ?
#
loop_
_entity_poly.entity_id
_entity_poly.type
_entity_poly.pdbx_seq_one_letter_code
_entity_poly.pdbx_strand_id
1 'polypeptide(L)'
;MRYIKIKDVRPGMHLAYNMYDADGHTLICSGCVLSEGYIKRINEYGFDGVYIQDELSDDIKIEPVITPELRTEGLITVRNCDVDGCKGIASKIVDQVLHKGVLSLDLTDLRSFDGYTYAHSVNVAVLSCIIGFGLKMNETSLEQLVMAGLLHDLGKLMIPPEILNKPSRLTNEEYEIMKKHSAISYEIIKERWDIPAQVKVAVLHHHENEDGSGYPDGLEGEDMTIFTKILHVADVYDALVSKRSYKSPYSPYEACEFLMGGGGIMFDPKVVEALLMYVPFYPKGTQVRLSDGREGIILENSGTRNLRPLLRLLDGTTLDLQKKENYNLTILHSANEDVTDPSAAEEERQKMLMPFKKYRIMILDDMLINLQALRGFLEKKYELNLLTSVGQALLQLKRGPEPDLIMIDMDMPEMNGIEAAGRIRDIAGNIPILFVINNYDRSVISRCRKAKAAGYIVRPYKPAYVKAEINRILTGEEIVE
;
A
#
# COMPACT_ATOMS: atom_id res chain seq x y z
N MET A 1 -14.82 -13.25 -26.56
CA MET A 1 -13.73 -12.28 -26.65
C MET A 1 -12.57 -12.63 -25.73
N ARG A 2 -11.35 -12.27 -26.13
CA ARG A 2 -10.12 -12.36 -25.31
C ARG A 2 -9.30 -11.08 -25.42
N TYR A 3 -8.54 -10.76 -24.36
CA TYR A 3 -7.65 -9.61 -24.36
C TYR A 3 -6.29 -9.96 -25.00
N ILE A 4 -5.81 -9.10 -25.89
CA ILE A 4 -4.50 -9.21 -26.53
C ILE A 4 -3.74 -7.89 -26.36
N LYS A 5 -2.47 -7.97 -25.92
CA LYS A 5 -1.58 -6.81 -25.81
C LYS A 5 -1.28 -6.22 -27.18
N ILE A 6 -1.13 -4.90 -27.28
CA ILE A 6 -1.02 -4.19 -28.56
C ILE A 6 0.09 -4.73 -29.49
N LYS A 7 1.21 -5.18 -28.92
CA LYS A 7 2.33 -5.79 -29.65
C LYS A 7 2.01 -7.11 -30.36
N ASP A 8 1.01 -7.83 -29.86
CA ASP A 8 0.58 -9.14 -30.37
C ASP A 8 -0.65 -9.01 -31.29
N VAL A 9 -1.22 -7.80 -31.40
CA VAL A 9 -2.33 -7.49 -32.30
C VAL A 9 -1.83 -7.50 -33.73
N ARG A 10 -2.55 -8.23 -34.60
CA ARG A 10 -2.21 -8.38 -36.02
C ARG A 10 -3.32 -7.83 -36.91
N PRO A 11 -2.98 -7.29 -38.10
CA PRO A 11 -3.99 -6.91 -39.08
C PRO A 11 -4.92 -8.09 -39.40
N GLY A 12 -6.21 -7.82 -39.51
CA GLY A 12 -7.24 -8.84 -39.74
C GLY A 12 -7.94 -9.36 -38.48
N MET A 13 -7.45 -9.05 -37.27
CA MET A 13 -8.17 -9.36 -36.04
C MET A 13 -9.44 -8.51 -35.90
N HIS A 14 -10.50 -9.10 -35.35
CA HIS A 14 -11.77 -8.41 -35.12
C HIS A 14 -11.84 -7.86 -33.70
N LEU A 15 -12.08 -6.56 -33.58
CA LEU A 15 -12.28 -5.92 -32.29
C LEU A 15 -13.60 -6.40 -31.66
N ALA A 16 -13.57 -6.89 -30.42
CA ALA A 16 -14.75 -7.37 -29.72
C ALA A 16 -15.48 -6.31 -28.89
N TYR A 17 -14.77 -5.24 -28.51
CA TYR A 17 -15.28 -4.21 -27.61
C TYR A 17 -14.98 -2.81 -28.13
N ASN A 18 -15.90 -1.87 -27.93
CA ASN A 18 -15.68 -0.49 -28.35
C ASN A 18 -14.45 0.10 -27.66
N MET A 19 -13.69 0.90 -28.40
CA MET A 19 -12.60 1.72 -27.84
C MET A 19 -13.07 3.16 -27.77
N TYR A 20 -12.72 3.84 -26.67
CA TYR A 20 -13.15 5.20 -26.38
C TYR A 20 -11.94 6.10 -26.13
N ASP A 21 -12.02 7.39 -26.46
CA ASP A 21 -11.02 8.38 -26.05
C ASP A 21 -11.23 8.83 -24.59
N ALA A 22 -10.38 9.73 -24.11
CA ALA A 22 -10.43 10.26 -22.74
C ALA A 22 -11.72 11.06 -22.43
N ASP A 23 -12.41 11.55 -23.47
CA ASP A 23 -13.66 12.28 -23.36
C ASP A 23 -14.89 11.35 -23.50
N GLY A 24 -14.67 10.05 -23.68
CA GLY A 24 -15.72 9.04 -23.82
C GLY A 24 -16.29 8.91 -25.23
N HIS A 25 -15.68 9.52 -26.25
CA HIS A 25 -16.10 9.33 -27.63
C HIS A 25 -15.56 8.02 -28.20
N THR A 26 -16.37 7.31 -28.97
CA THR A 26 -15.96 6.06 -29.61
C THR A 26 -14.89 6.30 -30.68
N LEU A 27 -13.69 5.76 -30.47
CA LEU A 27 -12.58 5.73 -31.42
C LEU A 27 -12.75 4.63 -32.47
N ILE A 28 -13.08 3.41 -32.03
CA ILE A 28 -13.25 2.23 -32.88
C ILE A 28 -14.42 1.41 -32.35
N CYS A 29 -15.40 1.11 -33.21
CA CYS A 29 -16.55 0.28 -32.84
C CYS A 29 -16.19 -1.21 -32.83
N SER A 30 -16.83 -1.95 -31.93
CA SER A 30 -16.83 -3.41 -31.91
C SER A 30 -17.25 -3.97 -33.27
N GLY A 31 -16.66 -5.09 -33.67
CA GLY A 31 -16.84 -5.72 -34.98
C GLY A 31 -15.88 -5.21 -36.07
N CYS A 32 -15.16 -4.11 -35.81
CA CYS A 32 -14.20 -3.56 -36.77
C CYS A 32 -13.00 -4.50 -36.98
N VAL A 33 -12.60 -4.67 -38.24
CA VAL A 33 -11.37 -5.37 -38.61
C VAL A 33 -10.19 -4.43 -38.42
N LEU A 34 -9.25 -4.81 -37.56
CA LEU A 34 -8.06 -4.01 -37.26
C LEU A 34 -7.12 -4.01 -38.49
N SER A 35 -6.87 -2.83 -39.04
CA SER A 35 -5.88 -2.59 -40.09
C SER A 35 -4.55 -2.16 -39.46
N GLU A 36 -3.45 -2.16 -40.23
CA GLU A 36 -2.17 -1.61 -39.75
C GLU A 36 -2.31 -0.16 -39.26
N GLY A 37 -3.12 0.65 -39.96
CA GLY A 37 -3.40 2.02 -39.57
C GLY A 37 -4.15 2.13 -38.23
N TYR A 38 -5.13 1.25 -37.98
CA TYR A 38 -5.81 1.19 -36.69
C TYR A 38 -4.86 0.79 -35.57
N ILE A 39 -4.06 -0.27 -35.77
CA ILE A 39 -3.09 -0.75 -34.78
C ILE A 39 -2.10 0.35 -34.41
N LYS A 40 -1.59 1.07 -35.42
CA LYS A 40 -0.69 2.21 -35.20
C LYS A 40 -1.36 3.30 -34.37
N ARG A 41 -2.59 3.69 -34.69
CA ARG A 41 -3.33 4.71 -33.92
C ARG A 41 -3.59 4.24 -32.50
N ILE A 42 -4.05 3.01 -32.29
CA ILE A 42 -4.25 2.43 -30.95
C ILE A 42 -2.97 2.52 -30.12
N ASN A 43 -1.82 2.22 -30.73
CA ASN A 43 -0.53 2.35 -30.06
C ASN A 43 -0.11 3.82 -29.82
N GLU A 44 -0.38 4.74 -30.75
CA GLU A 44 -0.15 6.19 -30.59
C GLU A 44 -1.03 6.80 -29.49
N TYR A 45 -2.27 6.32 -29.34
CA TYR A 45 -3.16 6.61 -28.21
C TYR A 45 -2.77 5.83 -26.94
N GLY A 46 -1.68 5.06 -26.95
CA GLY A 46 -1.10 4.34 -25.80
C GLY A 46 -2.04 3.36 -25.10
N PHE A 47 -2.94 2.72 -25.84
CA PHE A 47 -3.64 1.56 -25.33
C PHE A 47 -2.66 0.38 -25.17
N ASP A 48 -2.67 -0.25 -23.99
CA ASP A 48 -1.83 -1.42 -23.73
C ASP A 48 -2.27 -2.68 -24.54
N GLY A 49 -3.51 -2.70 -25.04
CA GLY A 49 -4.08 -3.82 -25.80
C GLY A 49 -5.55 -3.65 -26.12
N VAL A 50 -6.13 -4.67 -26.76
CA VAL A 50 -7.52 -4.69 -27.23
C VAL A 50 -8.20 -6.03 -26.94
N TYR A 51 -9.52 -6.00 -26.78
CA TYR A 51 -10.33 -7.21 -26.79
C TYR A 51 -10.64 -7.61 -28.22
N ILE A 52 -10.33 -8.85 -28.58
CA ILE A 52 -10.65 -9.40 -29.90
C ILE A 52 -11.66 -10.53 -29.80
N GLN A 53 -12.35 -10.79 -30.90
CA GLN A 53 -13.23 -11.94 -31.08
C GLN A 53 -12.59 -12.92 -32.05
N ASP A 54 -12.50 -14.20 -31.66
CA ASP A 54 -12.02 -15.29 -32.47
C ASP A 54 -12.63 -16.63 -32.04
N GLU A 55 -12.44 -17.67 -32.85
CA GLU A 55 -13.01 -19.01 -32.64
C GLU A 55 -12.63 -19.61 -31.26
N LEU A 56 -11.46 -19.28 -30.73
CA LEU A 56 -10.98 -19.76 -29.43
C LEU A 56 -11.67 -19.08 -28.25
N SER A 57 -12.26 -17.90 -28.45
CA SER A 57 -12.84 -17.08 -27.41
C SER A 57 -14.31 -16.74 -27.63
N ASP A 58 -14.99 -17.36 -28.61
CA ASP A 58 -16.34 -16.97 -29.01
C ASP A 58 -17.40 -17.09 -27.90
N ASP A 59 -17.25 -18.10 -27.04
CA ASP A 59 -18.11 -18.35 -25.88
C ASP A 59 -17.67 -17.59 -24.61
N ILE A 60 -16.52 -16.91 -24.65
CA ILE A 60 -16.00 -16.12 -23.54
C ILE A 60 -16.67 -14.75 -23.55
N LYS A 61 -17.69 -14.58 -22.71
CA LYS A 61 -18.28 -13.27 -22.41
C LYS A 61 -17.56 -12.62 -21.23
N ILE A 62 -17.12 -11.38 -21.47
CA ILE A 62 -16.50 -10.48 -20.50
C ILE A 62 -17.49 -9.34 -20.28
N GLU A 63 -17.86 -9.11 -19.03
CA GLU A 63 -18.73 -8.02 -18.64
C GLU A 63 -18.00 -7.14 -17.60
N PRO A 64 -17.91 -5.82 -17.83
CA PRO A 64 -17.23 -4.95 -16.89
C PRO A 64 -18.02 -4.86 -15.59
N VAL A 65 -17.33 -4.67 -14.46
CA VAL A 65 -17.95 -4.58 -13.12
C VAL A 65 -18.96 -3.44 -13.06
N ILE A 66 -18.49 -2.27 -13.48
CA ILE A 66 -19.28 -1.06 -13.66
C ILE A 66 -19.25 -0.67 -15.13
N THR A 67 -20.33 -0.07 -15.63
CA THR A 67 -20.35 0.41 -17.02
C THR A 67 -19.26 1.47 -17.28
N PRO A 68 -18.69 1.55 -18.49
CA PRO A 68 -17.72 2.59 -18.84
C PRO A 68 -18.24 4.00 -18.57
N GLU A 69 -19.53 4.25 -18.82
CA GLU A 69 -20.16 5.55 -18.58
C GLU A 69 -20.17 5.91 -17.10
N LEU A 70 -20.48 4.94 -16.21
CA LEU A 70 -20.45 5.17 -14.76
C LEU A 70 -19.02 5.41 -14.26
N ARG A 71 -18.03 4.71 -14.83
CA ARG A 71 -16.62 4.93 -14.50
C ARG A 71 -16.18 6.35 -14.87
N THR A 72 -16.52 6.81 -16.08
CA THR A 72 -16.22 8.16 -16.54
C THR A 72 -16.96 9.21 -15.71
N GLU A 73 -18.24 8.99 -15.39
CA GLU A 73 -19.01 9.85 -14.49
C GLU A 73 -18.31 9.97 -13.13
N GLY A 74 -17.94 8.85 -12.51
CA GLY A 74 -17.23 8.80 -11.24
C GLY A 74 -15.87 9.53 -11.28
N LEU A 75 -15.10 9.34 -12.35
CA LEU A 75 -13.81 10.02 -12.53
C LEU A 75 -13.98 11.54 -12.58
N ILE A 76 -14.94 12.03 -13.36
CA ILE A 76 -15.24 13.46 -13.48
C ILE A 76 -15.69 14.02 -12.12
N THR A 77 -16.55 13.30 -11.41
CA THR A 77 -17.05 13.69 -10.08
C THR A 77 -15.91 13.84 -9.07
N VAL A 78 -15.02 12.84 -8.96
CA VAL A 78 -13.86 12.90 -8.05
C VAL A 78 -12.92 14.05 -8.44
N ARG A 79 -12.62 14.20 -9.74
CA ARG A 79 -11.76 15.27 -10.25
C ARG A 79 -12.28 16.67 -9.93
N ASN A 80 -13.59 16.86 -9.92
CA ASN A 80 -14.23 18.14 -9.62
C ASN A 80 -14.43 18.40 -8.12
N CYS A 81 -13.96 17.51 -7.23
CA CYS A 81 -14.26 17.53 -5.80
C CYS A 81 -15.77 17.55 -5.51
N ASP A 82 -16.59 16.94 -6.38
CA ASP A 82 -18.04 16.95 -6.20
C ASP A 82 -18.46 15.84 -5.22
N VAL A 83 -18.39 16.19 -3.93
CA VAL A 83 -18.70 15.28 -2.83
C VAL A 83 -20.17 14.83 -2.85
N ASP A 84 -21.09 15.67 -3.33
CA ASP A 84 -22.51 15.31 -3.49
C ASP A 84 -22.70 14.32 -4.63
N GLY A 85 -22.04 14.56 -5.77
CA GLY A 85 -21.99 13.62 -6.88
C GLY A 85 -21.43 12.26 -6.46
N CYS A 86 -20.37 12.23 -5.62
CA CYS A 86 -19.75 10.98 -5.15
C CYS A 86 -20.75 10.06 -4.44
N LYS A 87 -21.76 10.61 -3.75
CA LYS A 87 -22.83 9.81 -3.13
C LYS A 87 -23.70 9.11 -4.16
N GLY A 88 -24.11 9.83 -5.20
CA GLY A 88 -24.90 9.26 -6.30
C GLY A 88 -24.12 8.18 -7.05
N ILE A 89 -22.83 8.41 -7.29
CA ILE A 89 -21.93 7.42 -7.89
C ILE A 89 -21.81 6.18 -6.99
N ALA A 90 -21.66 6.36 -5.68
CA ALA A 90 -21.53 5.24 -4.75
C ALA A 90 -22.75 4.31 -4.80
N SER A 91 -23.97 4.86 -4.75
CA SER A 91 -25.20 4.06 -4.90
C SER A 91 -25.27 3.32 -6.23
N LYS A 92 -24.93 3.99 -7.36
CA LYS A 92 -24.91 3.35 -8.69
C LYS A 92 -23.89 2.21 -8.78
N ILE A 93 -22.70 2.37 -8.17
CA ILE A 93 -21.68 1.32 -8.13
C ILE A 93 -22.19 0.12 -7.35
N VAL A 94 -22.73 0.33 -6.15
CA VAL A 94 -23.27 -0.74 -5.31
C VAL A 94 -24.39 -1.48 -6.03
N ASP A 95 -25.33 -0.75 -6.64
CA ASP A 95 -26.43 -1.31 -7.41
C ASP A 95 -25.94 -2.25 -8.52
N GLN A 96 -24.98 -1.81 -9.34
CA GLN A 96 -24.41 -2.62 -10.41
C GLN A 96 -23.62 -3.84 -9.91
N VAL A 97 -22.89 -3.71 -8.80
CA VAL A 97 -22.13 -4.82 -8.20
C VAL A 97 -23.07 -5.87 -7.62
N LEU A 98 -24.14 -5.46 -6.91
CA LEU A 98 -25.10 -6.36 -6.28
C LEU A 98 -25.98 -7.10 -7.31
N HIS A 99 -26.46 -6.40 -8.35
CA HIS A 99 -27.37 -6.99 -9.34
C HIS A 99 -26.73 -8.03 -10.26
N LYS A 100 -25.40 -8.02 -10.41
CA LYS A 100 -24.71 -8.94 -11.32
C LYS A 100 -24.56 -10.38 -10.79
N GLY A 101 -24.77 -10.62 -9.49
CA GLY A 101 -25.02 -11.95 -8.87
C GLY A 101 -23.92 -13.01 -8.96
N VAL A 102 -23.09 -12.98 -9.99
CA VAL A 102 -21.89 -13.80 -10.19
C VAL A 102 -20.82 -12.82 -10.62
N LEU A 103 -19.88 -12.57 -9.72
CA LEU A 103 -18.73 -11.70 -9.89
C LEU A 103 -17.76 -12.32 -10.91
N SER A 104 -18.14 -12.47 -12.19
CA SER A 104 -17.18 -12.58 -13.30
C SER A 104 -16.65 -11.18 -13.56
N LEU A 105 -15.87 -10.69 -12.60
CA LEU A 105 -15.32 -9.36 -12.60
C LEU A 105 -14.11 -9.39 -13.52
N ASP A 106 -14.07 -8.56 -14.55
CA ASP A 106 -12.82 -8.32 -15.26
C ASP A 106 -12.44 -6.86 -15.04
N LEU A 107 -11.45 -6.65 -14.17
CA LEU A 107 -10.85 -5.34 -13.86
C LEU A 107 -9.96 -4.83 -15.01
N THR A 108 -9.81 -5.60 -16.09
CA THR A 108 -9.00 -5.25 -17.27
C THR A 108 -9.70 -4.26 -18.21
N ASP A 109 -10.59 -3.42 -17.69
CA ASP A 109 -11.17 -2.32 -18.46
C ASP A 109 -10.07 -1.29 -18.76
N LEU A 110 -9.44 -1.51 -19.92
CA LEU A 110 -8.75 -0.55 -20.78
C LEU A 110 -8.03 0.56 -20.01
N ARG A 111 -6.86 0.21 -19.50
CA ARG A 111 -5.85 1.18 -19.06
C ARG A 111 -5.39 1.96 -20.29
N SER A 112 -5.94 3.15 -20.51
CA SER A 112 -5.44 4.14 -21.47
C SER A 112 -5.47 5.54 -20.87
N PHE A 113 -4.26 6.13 -20.87
CA PHE A 113 -3.84 7.53 -20.67
C PHE A 113 -4.23 8.34 -19.40
N ASP A 114 -3.17 8.84 -18.76
CA ASP A 114 -2.99 10.12 -18.03
C ASP A 114 -4.09 10.69 -17.11
N GLY A 115 -4.88 9.80 -16.50
CA GLY A 115 -5.78 10.14 -15.38
C GLY A 115 -5.42 9.43 -14.07
N TYR A 116 -4.15 9.08 -13.87
CA TYR A 116 -3.68 8.09 -12.87
C TYR A 116 -4.30 8.23 -11.48
N THR A 117 -4.50 9.45 -10.97
CA THR A 117 -4.98 9.65 -9.60
C THR A 117 -6.49 9.44 -9.43
N TYR A 118 -7.33 9.73 -10.43
CA TYR A 118 -8.79 9.66 -10.27
C TYR A 118 -9.39 8.32 -10.70
N ALA A 119 -8.78 7.66 -11.70
CA ALA A 119 -9.11 6.28 -12.02
C ALA A 119 -8.84 5.35 -10.82
N HIS A 120 -7.77 5.64 -10.08
CA HIS A 120 -7.42 4.94 -8.84
C HIS A 120 -8.53 5.04 -7.79
N SER A 121 -9.06 6.23 -7.48
CA SER A 121 -10.15 6.37 -6.49
C SER A 121 -11.41 5.60 -6.87
N VAL A 122 -11.79 5.58 -8.16
CA VAL A 122 -12.93 4.78 -8.63
C VAL A 122 -12.64 3.29 -8.52
N ASN A 123 -11.44 2.83 -8.88
CA ASN A 123 -11.05 1.43 -8.74
C ASN A 123 -11.06 0.97 -7.28
N VAL A 124 -10.46 1.76 -6.37
CA VAL A 124 -10.45 1.50 -4.94
C VAL A 124 -11.87 1.42 -4.39
N ALA A 125 -12.77 2.28 -4.84
CA ALA A 125 -14.19 2.24 -4.47
C ALA A 125 -14.87 0.93 -4.93
N VAL A 126 -14.66 0.51 -6.18
CA VAL A 126 -15.20 -0.76 -6.71
C VAL A 126 -14.62 -1.97 -5.97
N LEU A 127 -13.31 -2.01 -5.74
CA LEU A 127 -12.64 -3.07 -4.98
C LEU A 127 -13.18 -3.15 -3.56
N SER A 128 -13.32 -2.00 -2.89
CA SER A 128 -13.89 -1.92 -1.54
C SER A 128 -15.32 -2.45 -1.50
N CYS A 129 -16.14 -2.17 -2.53
CA CYS A 129 -17.48 -2.74 -2.67
C CYS A 129 -17.45 -4.27 -2.73
N ILE A 130 -16.58 -4.84 -3.56
CA ILE A 130 -16.46 -6.29 -3.77
C ILE A 130 -16.02 -6.99 -2.47
N ILE A 131 -15.00 -6.43 -1.81
CA ILE A 131 -14.49 -6.95 -0.54
C ILE A 131 -15.57 -6.87 0.54
N GLY A 132 -16.23 -5.71 0.69
CA GLY A 132 -17.31 -5.52 1.66
C GLY A 132 -18.50 -6.45 1.42
N PHE A 133 -18.83 -6.72 0.14
CA PHE A 133 -19.86 -7.69 -0.23
C PHE A 133 -19.46 -9.10 0.20
N GLY A 134 -18.20 -9.50 -0.04
CA GLY A 134 -17.65 -10.78 0.43
C GLY A 134 -17.69 -10.92 1.95
N LEU A 135 -17.52 -9.82 2.67
CA LEU A 135 -17.66 -9.73 4.13
C LEU A 135 -19.11 -9.60 4.61
N LYS A 136 -20.09 -9.72 3.71
CA LYS A 136 -21.54 -9.71 3.98
C LYS A 136 -22.04 -8.40 4.60
N MET A 137 -21.42 -7.28 4.23
CA MET A 137 -21.93 -5.95 4.61
C MET A 137 -23.28 -5.69 3.93
N ASN A 138 -24.17 -4.98 4.62
CA ASN A 138 -25.43 -4.56 4.04
C ASN A 138 -25.23 -3.44 3.01
N GLU A 139 -26.22 -3.24 2.15
CA GLU A 139 -26.21 -2.27 1.05
C GLU A 139 -25.84 -0.85 1.51
N THR A 140 -26.47 -0.34 2.58
CA THR A 140 -26.16 1.00 3.13
C THR A 140 -24.69 1.11 3.58
N SER A 141 -24.12 0.06 4.16
CA SER A 141 -22.70 0.05 4.55
C SER A 141 -21.78 -0.02 3.34
N LEU A 142 -22.18 -0.74 2.30
CA LEU A 142 -21.46 -0.77 1.02
C LEU A 142 -21.44 0.61 0.36
N GLU A 143 -22.58 1.30 0.30
CA GLU A 143 -22.65 2.66 -0.27
C GLU A 143 -21.71 3.62 0.46
N GLN A 144 -21.68 3.55 1.78
CA GLN A 144 -20.80 4.38 2.59
C GLN A 144 -19.32 4.01 2.41
N LEU A 145 -19.01 2.72 2.26
CA LEU A 145 -17.65 2.23 2.02
C LEU A 145 -17.15 2.65 0.63
N VAL A 146 -18.00 2.53 -0.40
CA VAL A 146 -17.71 3.00 -1.76
C VAL A 146 -17.52 4.51 -1.77
N MET A 147 -18.36 5.26 -1.05
CA MET A 147 -18.18 6.70 -0.88
C MET A 147 -16.83 7.01 -0.20
N ALA A 148 -16.41 6.26 0.81
CA ALA A 148 -15.08 6.43 1.41
C ALA A 148 -13.97 6.20 0.37
N GLY A 149 -14.09 5.15 -0.45
CA GLY A 149 -13.17 4.87 -1.56
C GLY A 149 -13.07 5.98 -2.60
N LEU A 150 -14.19 6.64 -2.94
CA LEU A 150 -14.16 7.78 -3.86
C LEU A 150 -13.51 9.03 -3.25
N LEU A 151 -13.59 9.19 -1.93
CA LEU A 151 -13.18 10.42 -1.23
C LEU A 151 -11.79 10.34 -0.58
N HIS A 152 -11.23 9.15 -0.39
CA HIS A 152 -10.02 8.92 0.44
C HIS A 152 -8.82 9.79 0.05
N ASP A 153 -8.70 10.04 -1.25
CA ASP A 153 -7.55 10.66 -1.87
C ASP A 153 -7.78 12.08 -2.39
N LEU A 154 -8.93 12.71 -2.08
CA LEU A 154 -9.23 14.08 -2.53
C LEU A 154 -8.16 15.09 -2.12
N GLY A 155 -7.52 14.89 -0.98
CA GLY A 155 -6.42 15.72 -0.51
C GLY A 155 -5.18 15.71 -1.40
N LYS A 156 -5.00 14.72 -2.28
CA LYS A 156 -3.90 14.70 -3.27
C LYS A 156 -3.96 15.89 -4.22
N LEU A 157 -5.14 16.48 -4.43
CA LEU A 157 -5.34 17.71 -5.20
C LEU A 157 -4.62 18.94 -4.63
N MET A 158 -4.36 18.92 -3.33
CA MET A 158 -3.69 20.00 -2.61
C MET A 158 -2.19 19.74 -2.40
N ILE A 159 -1.69 18.58 -2.86
CA ILE A 159 -0.27 18.25 -2.81
C ILE A 159 0.45 18.92 -3.99
N PRO A 160 1.63 19.53 -3.78
CA PRO A 160 2.39 20.17 -4.86
C PRO A 160 2.61 19.22 -6.05
N PRO A 161 2.36 19.65 -7.30
CA PRO A 161 2.49 18.80 -8.48
C PRO A 161 3.89 18.20 -8.66
N GLU A 162 4.92 18.88 -8.17
CA GLU A 162 6.32 18.44 -8.23
C GLU A 162 6.57 17.21 -7.35
N ILE A 163 5.83 17.10 -6.24
CA ILE A 163 5.87 15.95 -5.33
C ILE A 163 4.93 14.86 -5.85
N LEU A 164 3.70 15.23 -6.23
CA LEU A 164 2.67 14.29 -6.67
C LEU A 164 3.08 13.51 -7.93
N ASN A 165 3.69 14.18 -8.91
CA ASN A 165 4.04 13.59 -10.20
C ASN A 165 5.53 13.26 -10.33
N LYS A 166 6.27 13.20 -9.21
CA LYS A 166 7.71 12.95 -9.23
C LYS A 166 8.02 11.60 -9.89
N PRO A 167 8.89 11.53 -10.92
CA PRO A 167 9.24 10.29 -11.61
C PRO A 167 10.32 9.48 -10.87
N SER A 168 10.69 9.89 -9.66
CA SER A 168 11.67 9.23 -8.81
C SER A 168 11.14 9.14 -7.38
N ARG A 169 11.84 8.38 -6.53
CA ARG A 169 11.45 8.24 -5.12
C ARG A 169 11.38 9.60 -4.41
N LEU A 170 10.36 9.74 -3.56
CA LEU A 170 10.23 10.88 -2.67
C LEU A 170 11.36 10.90 -1.64
N THR A 171 11.85 12.09 -1.30
CA THR A 171 12.69 12.29 -0.11
C THR A 171 11.84 12.12 1.15
N ASN A 172 12.47 12.01 2.33
CA ASN A 172 11.73 11.95 3.58
C ASN A 172 10.81 13.17 3.77
N GLU A 173 11.31 14.38 3.46
CA GLU A 173 10.55 15.62 3.54
C GLU A 173 9.34 15.63 2.59
N GLU A 174 9.55 15.22 1.34
CA GLU A 174 8.49 15.11 0.35
C GLU A 174 7.46 14.04 0.74
N TYR A 175 7.91 12.95 1.36
CA TYR A 175 7.04 11.91 1.89
C TYR A 175 6.21 12.41 3.08
N GLU A 176 6.78 13.19 4.00
CA GLU A 176 6.02 13.85 5.07
C GLU A 176 4.96 14.83 4.53
N ILE A 177 5.22 15.48 3.40
CA ILE A 177 4.21 16.30 2.72
C ILE A 177 3.14 15.41 2.10
N MET A 178 3.52 14.35 1.38
CA MET A 178 2.60 13.40 0.76
C MET A 178 1.64 12.78 1.77
N LYS A 179 2.12 12.35 2.95
CA LYS A 179 1.29 11.77 4.02
C LYS A 179 0.14 12.67 4.48
N LYS A 180 0.23 13.99 4.29
CA LYS A 180 -0.82 14.93 4.68
C LYS A 180 -2.09 14.80 3.85
N HIS A 181 -2.05 14.14 2.69
CA HIS A 181 -3.23 14.03 1.82
C HIS A 181 -4.44 13.42 2.54
N SER A 182 -4.25 12.40 3.39
CA SER A 182 -5.37 11.77 4.12
C SER A 182 -6.03 12.74 5.10
N ALA A 183 -5.23 13.50 5.85
CA ALA A 183 -5.71 14.56 6.73
C ALA A 183 -6.42 15.67 5.94
N ILE A 184 -5.89 16.07 4.78
CA ILE A 184 -6.53 17.06 3.92
C ILE A 184 -7.87 16.53 3.37
N SER A 185 -7.92 15.27 2.92
CA SER A 185 -9.18 14.63 2.48
C SER A 185 -10.23 14.67 3.59
N TYR A 186 -9.83 14.36 4.83
CA TYR A 186 -10.70 14.46 5.99
C TYR A 186 -11.18 15.90 6.22
N GLU A 187 -10.29 16.88 6.16
CA GLU A 187 -10.61 18.30 6.34
C GLU A 187 -11.63 18.82 5.31
N ILE A 188 -11.58 18.32 4.06
CA ILE A 188 -12.56 18.65 3.02
C ILE A 188 -13.98 18.18 3.40
N ILE A 189 -14.10 17.06 4.10
CA ILE A 189 -15.40 16.41 4.38
C ILE A 189 -15.86 16.53 5.84
N LYS A 190 -15.02 17.01 6.77
CA LYS A 190 -15.28 16.91 8.22
C LYS A 190 -16.55 17.65 8.66
N GLU A 191 -16.83 18.82 8.10
CA GLU A 191 -17.98 19.68 8.48
C GLU A 191 -19.29 19.23 7.82
N ARG A 192 -19.23 18.26 6.91
CA ARG A 192 -20.41 17.75 6.20
C ARG A 192 -21.21 16.82 7.12
N TRP A 193 -22.34 17.32 7.63
CA TRP A 193 -23.26 16.58 8.52
C TRP A 193 -23.89 15.35 7.84
N ASP A 194 -23.98 15.40 6.51
CA ASP A 194 -24.57 14.39 5.65
C ASP A 194 -23.58 13.26 5.29
N ILE A 195 -22.34 13.32 5.79
CA ILE A 195 -21.34 12.25 5.65
C ILE A 195 -21.19 11.53 7.00
N PRO A 196 -21.44 10.20 7.06
CA PRO A 196 -21.30 9.43 8.28
C PRO A 196 -19.88 9.44 8.84
N ALA A 197 -19.75 9.37 10.17
CA ALA A 197 -18.46 9.40 10.86
C ALA A 197 -17.50 8.30 10.39
N GLN A 198 -18.00 7.08 10.17
CA GLN A 198 -17.16 5.95 9.72
C GLN A 198 -16.50 6.18 8.35
N VAL A 199 -17.16 6.93 7.47
CA VAL A 199 -16.60 7.33 6.16
C VAL A 199 -15.44 8.29 6.37
N LYS A 200 -15.63 9.29 7.24
CA LYS A 200 -14.59 10.28 7.55
C LYS A 200 -13.38 9.64 8.21
N VAL A 201 -13.61 8.72 9.15
CA VAL A 201 -12.55 7.95 9.82
C VAL A 201 -11.79 7.09 8.81
N ALA A 202 -12.48 6.36 7.93
CA ALA A 202 -11.82 5.57 6.90
C ALA A 202 -10.98 6.44 5.96
N VAL A 203 -11.49 7.59 5.52
CA VAL A 203 -10.74 8.57 4.69
C VAL A 203 -9.49 9.08 5.41
N LEU A 204 -9.55 9.37 6.70
CA LEU A 204 -8.39 9.86 7.46
C LEU A 204 -7.32 8.77 7.67
N HIS A 205 -7.76 7.55 7.98
CA HIS A 205 -6.91 6.48 8.51
C HIS A 205 -6.61 5.35 7.51
N HIS A 206 -6.91 5.50 6.21
CA HIS A 206 -6.70 4.43 5.22
C HIS A 206 -5.23 4.02 4.99
N HIS A 207 -4.26 4.70 5.61
CA HIS A 207 -2.84 4.30 5.64
C HIS A 207 -2.38 3.74 7.01
N GLU A 208 -3.32 3.48 7.92
CA GLU A 208 -3.03 2.79 9.17
C GLU A 208 -2.82 1.29 8.92
N ASN A 209 -1.83 0.72 9.62
CA ASN A 209 -1.45 -0.69 9.54
C ASN A 209 -1.96 -1.43 10.78
N GLU A 210 -2.24 -2.74 10.68
CA GLU A 210 -2.69 -3.56 11.82
C GLU A 210 -1.75 -3.48 13.04
N ASP A 211 -0.44 -3.33 12.84
CA ASP A 211 0.59 -3.26 13.88
C ASP A 211 0.86 -1.84 14.44
N GLY A 212 0.12 -0.83 13.98
CA GLY A 212 0.28 0.57 14.40
C GLY A 212 1.48 1.28 13.78
N SER A 213 2.16 0.69 12.79
CA SER A 213 3.26 1.35 12.06
C SER A 213 2.80 2.36 10.99
N GLY A 214 1.48 2.44 10.76
CA GLY A 214 0.87 3.32 9.77
C GLY A 214 0.75 4.78 10.22
N TYR A 215 -0.05 5.55 9.47
CA TYR A 215 -0.23 6.99 9.70
C TYR A 215 -1.67 7.42 9.35
N PRO A 216 -2.15 8.58 9.83
CA PRO A 216 -1.45 9.63 10.59
C PRO A 216 -1.24 9.40 12.10
N ASP A 217 -2.06 8.59 12.74
CA ASP A 217 -2.15 8.50 14.21
C ASP A 217 -1.46 7.26 14.79
N GLY A 218 -1.14 6.26 13.96
CA GLY A 218 -0.48 5.01 14.38
C GLY A 218 -1.46 4.12 15.16
N LEU A 219 -2.65 3.92 14.59
CA LEU A 219 -3.71 3.11 15.19
C LEU A 219 -3.38 1.62 15.08
N GLU A 220 -3.63 0.87 16.14
CA GLU A 220 -3.51 -0.59 16.12
C GLU A 220 -4.80 -1.20 15.57
N GLY A 221 -4.72 -2.44 15.06
CA GLY A 221 -5.82 -3.12 14.37
C GLY A 221 -7.17 -3.16 15.11
N GLU A 222 -7.15 -3.15 16.44
CA GLU A 222 -8.36 -3.13 17.29
C GLU A 222 -9.05 -1.76 17.33
N ASP A 223 -8.29 -0.68 17.10
CA ASP A 223 -8.77 0.70 17.08
C ASP A 223 -9.29 1.12 15.69
N MET A 224 -8.98 0.33 14.65
CA MET A 224 -9.39 0.59 13.27
C MET A 224 -10.80 0.07 12.98
N THR A 225 -11.56 0.86 12.24
CA THR A 225 -12.87 0.41 11.73
C THR A 225 -12.68 -0.62 10.60
N ILE A 226 -13.68 -1.47 10.39
CA ILE A 226 -13.68 -2.38 9.23
C ILE A 226 -13.62 -1.63 7.90
N PHE A 227 -14.15 -0.39 7.83
CA PHE A 227 -14.06 0.45 6.64
C PHE A 227 -12.60 0.85 6.37
N THR A 228 -11.88 1.27 7.40
CA THR A 228 -10.45 1.59 7.33
C THR A 228 -9.65 0.40 6.81
N LYS A 229 -9.88 -0.79 7.40
CA LYS A 229 -9.19 -2.03 7.01
C LYS A 229 -9.46 -2.44 5.57
N ILE A 230 -10.72 -2.37 5.12
CA ILE A 230 -11.09 -2.68 3.73
C ILE A 230 -10.45 -1.68 2.76
N LEU A 231 -10.56 -0.39 3.07
CA LEU A 231 -10.06 0.68 2.23
C LEU A 231 -8.54 0.61 2.09
N HIS A 232 -7.82 0.32 3.18
CA HIS A 232 -6.37 0.12 3.17
C HIS A 232 -5.94 -1.02 2.24
N VAL A 233 -6.58 -2.21 2.36
CA VAL A 233 -6.26 -3.35 1.50
C VAL A 233 -6.58 -3.06 0.02
N ALA A 234 -7.72 -2.41 -0.26
CA ALA A 234 -8.12 -2.05 -1.61
C ALA A 234 -7.17 -1.01 -2.24
N ASP A 235 -6.78 0.03 -1.50
CA ASP A 235 -5.83 1.06 -1.91
C ASP A 235 -4.47 0.44 -2.23
N VAL A 236 -3.90 -0.32 -1.30
CA VAL A 236 -2.59 -0.97 -1.51
C VAL A 236 -2.64 -1.93 -2.70
N TYR A 237 -3.70 -2.74 -2.85
CA TYR A 237 -3.82 -3.64 -3.99
C TYR A 237 -3.83 -2.88 -5.33
N ASP A 238 -4.69 -1.87 -5.49
CA ASP A 238 -4.74 -1.10 -6.73
C ASP A 238 -3.41 -0.37 -6.98
N ALA A 239 -2.80 0.19 -5.95
CA ALA A 239 -1.49 0.82 -6.00
C ALA A 239 -0.39 -0.10 -6.53
N LEU A 240 -0.40 -1.38 -6.16
CA LEU A 240 0.59 -2.37 -6.59
C LEU A 240 0.41 -2.78 -8.06
N VAL A 241 -0.83 -2.99 -8.49
CA VAL A 241 -1.12 -3.52 -9.85
C VAL A 241 -1.26 -2.43 -10.91
N SER A 242 -1.31 -1.16 -10.52
CA SER A 242 -1.43 0.01 -11.40
C SER A 242 -0.06 0.55 -11.85
N LYS A 243 0.05 0.97 -13.12
CA LYS A 243 1.29 1.47 -13.75
C LYS A 243 1.67 2.85 -13.20
N ARG A 244 2.87 3.01 -12.63
CA ARG A 244 3.37 4.30 -12.08
C ARG A 244 4.53 4.85 -12.89
N SER A 245 4.72 6.18 -12.89
CA SER A 245 5.82 6.86 -13.60
C SER A 245 7.22 6.36 -13.23
N TYR A 246 7.38 5.79 -12.04
CA TYR A 246 8.66 5.35 -11.47
C TYR A 246 8.76 3.84 -11.23
N LYS A 247 7.71 3.06 -11.51
CA LYS A 247 7.68 1.62 -11.17
C LYS A 247 6.79 0.81 -12.11
N SER A 248 7.32 -0.30 -12.59
CA SER A 248 6.54 -1.31 -13.30
C SER A 248 5.50 -1.93 -12.36
N PRO A 249 4.24 -2.10 -12.79
CA PRO A 249 3.21 -2.70 -11.94
C PRO A 249 3.60 -4.11 -11.51
N TYR A 250 3.25 -4.48 -10.29
CA TYR A 250 3.31 -5.87 -9.85
C TYR A 250 2.35 -6.71 -10.68
N SER A 251 2.73 -7.95 -10.93
CA SER A 251 1.75 -8.94 -11.37
C SER A 251 0.71 -9.15 -10.25
N PRO A 252 -0.54 -9.50 -10.61
CA PRO A 252 -1.58 -9.78 -9.63
C PRO A 252 -1.17 -10.82 -8.57
N TYR A 253 -0.35 -11.83 -8.94
CA TYR A 253 0.16 -12.83 -8.00
C TYR A 253 1.18 -12.26 -7.00
N GLU A 254 2.12 -11.43 -7.45
CA GLU A 254 3.09 -10.83 -6.53
C GLU A 254 2.41 -9.88 -5.53
N ALA A 255 1.39 -9.16 -5.99
CA ALA A 255 0.53 -8.33 -5.14
C ALA A 255 -0.24 -9.18 -4.11
N CYS A 256 -0.78 -10.34 -4.52
CA CYS A 256 -1.41 -11.28 -3.59
C CYS A 256 -0.43 -11.77 -2.53
N GLU A 257 0.74 -12.25 -2.95
CA GLU A 257 1.77 -12.74 -2.01
C GLU A 257 2.22 -11.64 -1.04
N PHE A 258 2.33 -10.39 -1.50
CA PHE A 258 2.65 -9.26 -0.62
C PHE A 258 1.54 -9.02 0.43
N LEU A 259 0.28 -8.99 0.00
CA LEU A 259 -0.87 -8.82 0.90
C LEU A 259 -1.00 -9.99 1.89
N MET A 260 -0.78 -11.22 1.42
CA MET A 260 -0.78 -12.41 2.27
C MET A 260 0.37 -12.39 3.28
N GLY A 261 1.58 -12.01 2.84
CA GLY A 261 2.75 -11.91 3.70
C GLY A 261 2.62 -10.79 4.76
N GLY A 262 1.89 -9.72 4.44
CA GLY A 262 1.58 -8.64 5.38
C GLY A 262 0.36 -8.89 6.27
N GLY A 263 -0.32 -10.04 6.15
CA GLY A 263 -1.50 -10.37 6.95
C GLY A 263 -1.19 -10.43 8.45
N GLY A 264 -1.94 -9.66 9.25
CA GLY A 264 -1.76 -9.55 10.70
C GLY A 264 -0.63 -8.61 11.14
N ILE A 265 0.08 -7.99 10.20
CA ILE A 265 1.11 -6.96 10.45
C ILE A 265 0.66 -5.63 9.83
N MET A 266 0.42 -5.64 8.52
CA MET A 266 -0.08 -4.46 7.80
C MET A 266 -1.58 -4.56 7.55
N PHE A 267 -2.07 -5.76 7.22
CA PHE A 267 -3.43 -5.94 6.72
C PHE A 267 -4.26 -6.86 7.62
N ASP A 268 -5.55 -6.56 7.78
CA ASP A 268 -6.49 -7.49 8.43
C ASP A 268 -6.58 -8.80 7.61
N PRO A 269 -6.27 -9.97 8.18
CA PRO A 269 -6.27 -11.22 7.44
C PRO A 269 -7.62 -11.59 6.81
N LYS A 270 -8.75 -11.22 7.43
CA LYS A 270 -10.09 -11.52 6.90
C LYS A 270 -10.40 -10.66 5.69
N VAL A 271 -9.93 -9.42 5.69
CA VAL A 271 -10.08 -8.50 4.55
C VAL A 271 -9.23 -9.00 3.38
N VAL A 272 -7.99 -9.41 3.63
CA VAL A 272 -7.14 -10.02 2.59
C VAL A 272 -7.78 -11.29 2.04
N GLU A 273 -8.30 -12.18 2.88
CA GLU A 273 -9.01 -13.39 2.44
C GLU A 273 -10.22 -13.06 1.56
N ALA A 274 -11.01 -12.06 1.93
CA ALA A 274 -12.14 -11.59 1.12
C ALA A 274 -11.67 -11.04 -0.24
N LEU A 275 -10.60 -10.23 -0.27
CA LEU A 275 -10.01 -9.79 -1.53
C LEU A 275 -9.59 -11.00 -2.38
N LEU A 276 -8.91 -11.99 -1.81
CA LEU A 276 -8.42 -13.15 -2.54
C LEU A 276 -9.56 -14.02 -3.12
N MET A 277 -10.69 -14.08 -2.41
CA MET A 277 -11.84 -14.89 -2.80
C MET A 277 -12.76 -14.21 -3.82
N TYR A 278 -12.87 -12.88 -3.77
CA TYR A 278 -13.87 -12.14 -4.55
C TYR A 278 -13.26 -11.25 -5.63
N VAL A 279 -11.99 -10.87 -5.55
CA VAL A 279 -11.29 -10.10 -6.59
C VAL A 279 -10.53 -11.06 -7.51
N PRO A 280 -10.79 -11.07 -8.82
CA PRO A 280 -10.09 -11.96 -9.74
C PRO A 280 -8.75 -11.38 -10.18
N PHE A 281 -7.70 -12.13 -9.91
CA PHE A 281 -6.31 -11.81 -10.29
C PHE A 281 -5.98 -12.22 -11.71
N TYR A 282 -6.73 -13.18 -12.24
CA TYR A 282 -6.64 -13.62 -13.63
C TYR A 282 -7.98 -13.35 -14.31
N PRO A 283 -8.17 -12.16 -14.91
CA PRO A 283 -9.40 -11.81 -15.59
C PRO A 283 -9.74 -12.82 -16.69
N LYS A 284 -11.01 -13.18 -16.82
CA LYS A 284 -11.53 -14.04 -17.87
C LYS A 284 -11.20 -13.43 -19.24
N GLY A 285 -10.90 -14.31 -20.19
CA GLY A 285 -10.42 -13.91 -21.51
C GLY A 285 -8.99 -13.38 -21.55
N THR A 286 -8.26 -13.31 -20.44
CA THR A 286 -6.81 -13.03 -20.46
C THR A 286 -6.04 -14.22 -21.02
N GLN A 287 -5.13 -13.99 -21.97
CA GLN A 287 -4.17 -15.02 -22.38
C GLN A 287 -2.97 -15.05 -21.42
N VAL A 288 -2.62 -16.25 -20.97
CA VAL A 288 -1.54 -16.50 -20.02
C VAL A 288 -0.63 -17.63 -20.51
N ARG A 289 0.60 -17.65 -20.01
CA ARG A 289 1.57 -18.74 -20.24
C ARG A 289 1.72 -19.55 -18.96
N LEU A 290 1.94 -20.86 -19.08
CA LEU A 290 2.15 -21.76 -17.95
C LEU A 290 3.64 -22.08 -17.78
N SER A 291 4.02 -22.57 -16.60
CA SER A 291 5.41 -22.90 -16.24
C SER A 291 6.06 -23.98 -17.12
N ASP A 292 5.26 -24.74 -17.87
CA ASP A 292 5.71 -25.74 -18.84
C ASP A 292 5.75 -25.23 -20.29
N GLY A 293 5.53 -23.93 -20.49
CA GLY A 293 5.58 -23.26 -21.80
C GLY A 293 4.27 -23.29 -22.57
N ARG A 294 3.24 -24.01 -22.12
CA ARG A 294 1.90 -23.98 -22.75
C ARG A 294 1.26 -22.61 -22.57
N GLU A 295 0.38 -22.23 -23.50
CA GLU A 295 -0.41 -21.00 -23.42
C GLU A 295 -1.89 -21.32 -23.42
N GLY A 296 -2.67 -20.50 -22.72
CA GLY A 296 -4.11 -20.64 -22.64
C GLY A 296 -4.82 -19.36 -22.28
N ILE A 297 -6.13 -19.37 -22.44
CA ILE A 297 -7.03 -18.26 -22.17
C ILE A 297 -7.82 -18.60 -20.90
N ILE A 298 -7.93 -17.66 -19.97
CA ILE A 298 -8.74 -17.84 -18.76
C ILE A 298 -10.22 -17.98 -19.14
N LEU A 299 -10.85 -19.08 -18.73
CA LEU A 299 -12.29 -19.33 -18.92
C LEU A 299 -13.11 -18.97 -17.68
N GLU A 300 -12.59 -19.29 -16.50
CA GLU A 300 -13.30 -19.11 -15.24
C GLU A 300 -12.32 -18.82 -14.10
N ASN A 301 -12.68 -17.82 -13.29
CA ASN A 301 -11.82 -17.18 -12.31
C ASN A 301 -12.64 -16.69 -11.10
N SER A 302 -13.59 -17.50 -10.60
CA SER A 302 -14.46 -17.12 -9.49
C SER A 302 -14.24 -17.95 -8.22
N GLY A 303 -14.40 -17.32 -7.05
CA GLY A 303 -14.24 -17.97 -5.74
C GLY A 303 -12.86 -18.58 -5.55
N THR A 304 -12.80 -19.89 -5.28
CA THR A 304 -11.52 -20.60 -5.13
C THR A 304 -10.70 -20.66 -6.42
N ARG A 305 -11.32 -20.37 -7.59
CA ARG A 305 -10.64 -20.35 -8.89
C ARG A 305 -9.89 -19.03 -9.16
N ASN A 306 -10.00 -18.01 -8.29
CA ASN A 306 -9.30 -16.73 -8.47
C ASN A 306 -7.77 -16.90 -8.51
N LEU A 307 -7.22 -17.81 -7.68
CA LEU A 307 -5.79 -18.09 -7.62
C LEU A 307 -5.36 -19.22 -8.56
N ARG A 308 -6.28 -20.11 -8.92
CA ARG A 308 -6.04 -21.28 -9.79
C ARG A 308 -7.20 -21.43 -10.78
N PRO A 309 -7.22 -20.62 -11.86
CA PRO A 309 -8.34 -20.54 -12.77
C PRO A 309 -8.48 -21.78 -13.67
N LEU A 310 -9.61 -21.86 -14.35
CA LEU A 310 -9.83 -22.77 -15.48
C LEU A 310 -9.33 -22.12 -16.77
N LEU A 311 -8.57 -22.85 -17.59
CA LEU A 311 -8.02 -22.35 -18.85
C LEU A 311 -8.52 -23.16 -20.05
N ARG A 312 -8.59 -22.50 -21.19
CA ARG A 312 -8.60 -23.14 -22.51
C ARG A 312 -7.22 -22.99 -23.13
N LEU A 313 -6.52 -24.10 -23.37
CA LEU A 313 -5.25 -24.08 -24.09
C LEU A 313 -5.46 -23.74 -25.57
N LEU A 314 -4.41 -23.28 -26.24
CA LEU A 314 -4.49 -22.89 -27.66
C LEU A 314 -4.84 -24.06 -28.61
N ASP A 315 -4.70 -25.30 -28.16
CA ASP A 315 -5.15 -26.50 -28.88
C ASP A 315 -6.66 -26.82 -28.69
N GLY A 316 -7.37 -25.98 -27.94
CA GLY A 316 -8.80 -26.11 -27.64
C GLY A 316 -9.10 -26.96 -26.39
N THR A 317 -8.12 -27.62 -25.80
CA THR A 317 -8.32 -28.43 -24.58
C THR A 317 -8.54 -27.57 -23.34
N THR A 318 -9.28 -28.08 -22.37
CA THR A 318 -9.53 -27.39 -21.10
C THR A 318 -8.59 -27.89 -20.01
N LEU A 319 -7.96 -26.97 -19.27
CA LEU A 319 -7.05 -27.25 -18.18
C LEU A 319 -7.53 -26.60 -16.88
N ASP A 320 -7.82 -27.43 -15.88
CA ASP A 320 -8.24 -26.97 -14.56
C ASP A 320 -7.06 -26.98 -13.57
N LEU A 321 -6.58 -25.79 -13.19
CA LEU A 321 -5.45 -25.66 -12.27
C LEU A 321 -5.77 -26.07 -10.83
N GLN A 322 -7.05 -26.24 -10.46
CA GLN A 322 -7.43 -26.73 -9.13
C GLN A 322 -7.29 -28.25 -8.97
N LYS A 323 -7.16 -28.99 -10.08
CA LYS A 323 -6.93 -30.43 -10.00
C LYS A 323 -5.54 -30.71 -9.46
N LYS A 324 -5.44 -31.67 -8.54
CA LYS A 324 -4.19 -32.06 -7.85
C LYS A 324 -3.04 -32.39 -8.80
N GLU A 325 -3.36 -32.99 -9.94
CA GLU A 325 -2.44 -33.32 -11.04
C GLU A 325 -1.80 -32.09 -11.70
N ASN A 326 -2.38 -30.90 -11.53
CA ASN A 326 -1.91 -29.63 -12.10
C ASN A 326 -1.32 -28.68 -11.04
N TYR A 327 -1.08 -29.12 -9.79
CA TYR A 327 -0.53 -28.26 -8.73
C TYR A 327 0.91 -27.80 -8.98
N ASN A 328 1.66 -28.53 -9.81
CA ASN A 328 3.00 -28.16 -10.26
C ASN A 328 3.00 -27.11 -11.39
N LEU A 329 1.84 -26.78 -11.95
CA LEU A 329 1.72 -25.77 -12.98
C LEU A 329 1.44 -24.41 -12.34
N THR A 330 2.17 -23.40 -12.76
CA THR A 330 1.96 -22.01 -12.32
C THR A 330 1.73 -21.16 -13.55
N ILE A 331 0.84 -20.17 -13.44
CA ILE A 331 0.69 -19.16 -14.46
C ILE A 331 1.93 -18.28 -14.41
N LEU A 332 2.74 -18.36 -15.47
CA LEU A 332 3.83 -17.44 -15.71
C LEU A 332 3.24 -16.10 -16.15
N HIS A 333 3.92 -15.05 -15.73
CA HIS A 333 3.60 -13.70 -16.14
C HIS A 333 3.56 -13.58 -17.67
N SER A 334 2.67 -12.74 -18.17
CA SER A 334 2.44 -12.59 -19.61
C SER A 334 3.77 -12.41 -20.37
N ALA A 335 3.93 -13.21 -21.42
CA ALA A 335 5.16 -13.64 -22.09
C ALA A 335 6.24 -12.61 -22.48
N ASN A 336 6.05 -11.31 -22.23
CA ASN A 336 6.86 -10.23 -22.80
C ASN A 336 6.83 -8.95 -21.94
N GLU A 337 6.79 -9.05 -20.61
CA GLU A 337 7.26 -7.95 -19.77
C GLU A 337 8.75 -8.15 -19.56
N ASP A 338 9.54 -7.09 -19.73
CA ASP A 338 10.91 -7.06 -19.23
C ASP A 338 10.82 -7.40 -17.75
N VAL A 339 11.10 -8.66 -17.42
CA VAL A 339 11.26 -9.12 -16.06
C VAL A 339 12.43 -8.30 -15.56
N THR A 340 12.15 -7.23 -14.83
CA THR A 340 13.15 -6.70 -13.90
C THR A 340 13.59 -7.91 -13.10
N ASP A 341 14.88 -8.20 -13.17
CA ASP A 341 15.53 -9.31 -12.50
C ASP A 341 14.83 -9.56 -11.17
N PRO A 342 14.33 -10.79 -10.90
CA PRO A 342 13.71 -11.11 -9.64
C PRO A 342 14.57 -10.68 -8.46
N SER A 343 15.90 -10.58 -8.60
CA SER A 343 16.79 -10.03 -7.56
C SER A 343 16.54 -8.54 -7.24
N ALA A 344 16.22 -7.71 -8.23
CA ALA A 344 15.95 -6.28 -8.07
C ALA A 344 14.55 -6.03 -7.50
N ALA A 345 13.55 -6.80 -7.98
CA ALA A 345 12.21 -6.80 -7.43
C ALA A 345 12.18 -7.40 -6.01
N GLU A 346 12.94 -8.47 -5.75
CA GLU A 346 13.10 -9.11 -4.44
C GLU A 346 13.87 -8.22 -3.47
N GLU A 347 14.91 -7.49 -3.89
CA GLU A 347 15.52 -6.47 -3.02
C GLU A 347 14.53 -5.38 -2.62
N GLU A 348 13.66 -4.94 -3.53
CA GLU A 348 12.63 -3.95 -3.25
C GLU A 348 11.50 -4.51 -2.40
N ARG A 349 11.12 -5.76 -2.66
CA ARG A 349 10.10 -6.51 -1.92
C ARG A 349 10.55 -6.86 -0.52
N GLN A 350 11.82 -7.25 -0.35
CA GLN A 350 12.48 -7.39 0.94
C GLN A 350 12.52 -6.03 1.63
N LYS A 351 12.84 -4.92 0.95
CA LYS A 351 12.79 -3.57 1.57
C LYS A 351 11.38 -3.12 1.97
N MET A 352 10.32 -3.59 1.30
CA MET A 352 8.91 -3.35 1.66
C MET A 352 8.39 -4.30 2.75
N LEU A 353 8.88 -5.54 2.79
CA LEU A 353 8.56 -6.58 3.79
C LEU A 353 9.47 -6.54 5.02
N MET A 354 10.56 -5.76 4.97
CA MET A 354 11.33 -5.47 6.16
C MET A 354 10.45 -4.60 7.04
N PRO A 355 9.94 -5.09 8.19
CA PRO A 355 9.41 -4.16 9.17
C PRO A 355 10.48 -3.10 9.37
N PHE A 356 10.10 -1.82 9.38
CA PHE A 356 11.01 -0.76 9.78
C PHE A 356 11.71 -1.24 11.04
N LYS A 357 13.01 -1.56 10.94
CA LYS A 357 13.75 -2.18 12.04
C LYS A 357 13.59 -1.22 13.21
N LYS A 358 12.80 -1.60 14.22
CA LYS A 358 12.60 -0.75 15.40
C LYS A 358 13.99 -0.53 15.98
N TYR A 359 14.44 0.72 16.01
CA TYR A 359 15.74 1.02 16.58
C TYR A 359 15.76 0.53 18.03
N ARG A 360 16.84 -0.15 18.41
CA ARG A 360 17.05 -0.66 19.75
C ARG A 360 17.64 0.43 20.62
N ILE A 361 16.90 0.83 21.65
CA ILE A 361 17.35 1.84 22.61
C ILE A 361 17.60 1.17 23.95
N MET A 362 18.85 1.22 24.39
CA MET A 362 19.22 0.83 25.75
C MET A 362 19.06 2.05 26.67
N ILE A 363 18.25 1.92 27.71
CA ILE A 363 18.02 2.99 28.69
C ILE A 363 18.58 2.54 30.03
N LEU A 364 19.50 3.33 30.58
CA LEU A 364 20.15 3.08 31.85
C LEU A 364 19.79 4.19 32.84
N ASP A 365 19.03 3.83 33.88
CA ASP A 365 18.55 4.72 34.94
C ASP A 365 18.33 3.90 36.21
N ASP A 366 18.87 4.33 37.34
CA ASP A 366 18.79 3.60 38.61
C ASP A 366 17.38 3.64 39.23
N MET A 367 16.53 4.58 38.81
CA MET A 367 15.16 4.71 39.27
C MET A 367 14.16 4.05 38.32
N LEU A 368 13.48 3.00 38.80
CA LEU A 368 12.47 2.27 38.02
C LEU A 368 11.34 3.16 37.48
N ILE A 369 10.96 4.22 38.21
CA ILE A 369 9.91 5.17 37.81
C ILE A 369 10.29 5.89 36.50
N ASN A 370 11.56 6.27 36.35
CA ASN A 370 12.04 6.93 35.15
C ASN A 370 12.03 5.99 33.94
N LEU A 371 12.45 4.74 34.15
CA LEU A 371 12.41 3.70 33.13
C LEU A 371 10.97 3.45 32.65
N GLN A 372 10.00 3.36 33.57
CA GLN A 372 8.58 3.18 33.20
C GLN A 372 8.00 4.41 32.50
N ALA A 373 8.39 5.62 32.90
CA ALA A 373 7.96 6.83 32.22
C ALA A 373 8.46 6.88 30.77
N LEU A 374 9.74 6.59 30.54
CA LEU A 374 10.33 6.50 29.19
C LEU A 374 9.70 5.38 28.37
N ARG A 375 9.50 4.20 28.98
CA ARG A 375 8.82 3.05 28.37
C ARG A 375 7.46 3.45 27.81
N GLY A 376 6.64 4.12 28.62
CA GLY A 376 5.26 4.46 28.30
C GLY A 376 5.06 5.25 27.00
N PHE A 377 6.06 6.01 26.55
CA PHE A 377 5.97 6.76 25.28
C PHE A 377 6.99 6.37 24.20
N LEU A 378 7.99 5.53 24.51
CA LEU A 378 9.01 5.09 23.55
C LEU A 378 8.79 3.66 23.03
N GLU A 379 8.18 2.76 23.82
CA GLU A 379 8.05 1.33 23.47
C GLU A 379 7.20 1.08 22.20
N LYS A 380 6.31 2.02 21.87
CA LYS A 380 5.53 1.97 20.62
C LYS A 380 6.43 1.99 19.38
N LYS A 381 7.44 2.87 19.36
CA LYS A 381 8.29 3.14 18.20
C LYS A 381 9.64 2.41 18.22
N TYR A 382 10.14 2.06 19.40
CA TYR A 382 11.49 1.54 19.60
C TYR A 382 11.48 0.24 20.41
N GLU A 383 12.44 -0.64 20.14
CA GLU A 383 12.69 -1.81 20.99
C GLU A 383 13.54 -1.35 22.19
N LEU A 384 13.03 -1.52 23.42
CA LEU A 384 13.66 -0.95 24.61
C LEU A 384 14.33 -1.99 25.50
N ASN A 385 15.57 -1.73 25.88
CA ASN A 385 16.29 -2.47 26.91
C ASN A 385 16.43 -1.57 28.14
N LEU A 386 15.56 -1.76 29.13
CA LEU A 386 15.53 -0.97 30.36
C LEU A 386 16.41 -1.61 31.43
N LEU A 387 17.42 -0.89 31.91
CA LEU A 387 18.45 -1.40 32.82
C LEU A 387 18.62 -0.46 34.00
N THR A 388 18.83 -1.02 35.19
CA THR A 388 18.98 -0.24 36.43
C THR A 388 20.42 -0.13 36.91
N SER A 389 21.36 -0.80 36.24
CA SER A 389 22.78 -0.79 36.63
C SER A 389 23.72 -0.93 35.45
N VAL A 390 24.90 -0.31 35.58
CA VAL A 390 25.97 -0.39 34.58
C VAL A 390 26.41 -1.85 34.37
N GLY A 391 26.44 -2.66 35.44
CA GLY A 391 26.80 -4.08 35.34
C GLY A 391 25.89 -4.87 34.40
N GLN A 392 24.57 -4.61 34.46
CA GLN A 392 23.61 -5.20 33.51
C GLN A 392 23.84 -4.70 32.08
N ALA A 393 24.13 -3.41 31.89
CA ALA A 393 24.43 -2.84 30.58
C ALA A 393 25.65 -3.50 29.93
N LEU A 394 26.75 -3.65 30.66
CA LEU A 394 27.96 -4.29 30.15
C LEU A 394 27.73 -5.77 29.83
N LEU A 395 26.90 -6.47 30.62
CA LEU A 395 26.56 -7.87 30.35
C LEU A 395 25.70 -8.01 29.09
N GLN A 396 24.72 -7.12 28.91
CA GLN A 396 23.84 -7.09 27.75
C GLN A 396 24.63 -6.80 26.47
N LEU A 397 25.54 -5.82 26.51
CA LEU A 397 26.41 -5.48 25.38
C LEU A 397 27.31 -6.65 24.96
N LYS A 398 27.79 -7.48 25.90
CA LYS A 398 28.58 -8.67 25.60
C LYS A 398 27.78 -9.84 25.02
N ARG A 399 26.47 -9.92 25.31
CA ARG A 399 25.59 -11.01 24.88
C ARG A 399 24.88 -10.71 23.56
N GLY A 400 24.75 -9.43 23.21
CA GLY A 400 23.96 -8.97 22.07
C GLY A 400 22.46 -9.08 22.32
N PRO A 401 21.63 -8.56 21.39
CA PRO A 401 22.03 -7.77 20.22
C PRO A 401 22.44 -6.32 20.60
N GLU A 402 23.24 -5.67 19.75
CA GLU A 402 23.72 -4.30 19.99
C GLU A 402 22.60 -3.25 19.85
N PRO A 403 22.57 -2.23 20.73
CA PRO A 403 21.66 -1.10 20.63
C PRO A 403 22.09 -0.10 19.55
N ASP A 404 21.13 0.58 18.94
CA ASP A 404 21.38 1.67 18.00
C ASP A 404 21.57 3.02 18.71
N LEU A 405 21.05 3.16 19.94
CA LEU A 405 21.23 4.33 20.82
C LEU A 405 21.28 3.90 22.29
N ILE A 406 22.10 4.58 23.09
CA ILE A 406 22.14 4.40 24.55
C ILE A 406 21.74 5.69 25.25
N MET A 407 20.67 5.65 26.04
CA MET A 407 20.24 6.72 26.93
C MET A 407 20.76 6.44 28.35
N ILE A 408 21.45 7.40 28.96
CA ILE A 408 22.09 7.20 30.27
C ILE A 408 21.71 8.35 31.20
N ASP A 409 21.15 8.05 32.36
CA ASP A 409 20.99 9.04 33.42
C ASP A 409 22.36 9.47 33.98
N MET A 410 22.53 10.78 34.15
CA MET A 410 23.81 11.34 34.57
C MET A 410 24.11 11.10 36.04
N ASP A 411 23.07 11.10 36.88
CA ASP A 411 23.18 11.14 38.33
C ASP A 411 22.78 9.79 38.94
N MET A 412 23.61 8.77 38.71
CA MET A 412 23.42 7.44 39.29
C MET A 412 24.31 7.22 40.55
N PRO A 413 23.81 6.60 41.64
CA PRO A 413 24.48 6.50 42.93
C PRO A 413 25.82 5.76 42.96
N GLU A 414 25.94 4.66 42.20
CA GLU A 414 27.13 3.80 42.23
C GLU A 414 28.21 4.26 41.25
N MET A 415 27.82 4.79 40.11
CA MET A 415 28.72 5.24 39.04
C MET A 415 28.01 6.28 38.20
N ASN A 416 28.58 7.47 38.08
CA ASN A 416 27.94 8.53 37.30
C ASN A 416 27.86 8.18 35.80
N GLY A 417 26.92 8.81 35.09
CA GLY A 417 26.65 8.50 33.69
C GLY A 417 27.87 8.67 32.77
N ILE A 418 28.80 9.56 33.09
CA ILE A 418 30.01 9.79 32.28
C ILE A 418 30.99 8.62 32.40
N GLU A 419 31.22 8.14 33.62
CA GLU A 419 32.05 6.96 33.88
C GLU A 419 31.43 5.71 33.25
N ALA A 420 30.10 5.56 33.35
CA ALA A 420 29.36 4.50 32.70
C ALA A 420 29.54 4.55 31.17
N ALA A 421 29.39 5.74 30.57
CA ALA A 421 29.59 5.95 29.14
C ALA A 421 31.01 5.59 28.67
N GLY A 422 32.03 5.89 29.48
CA GLY A 422 33.41 5.48 29.20
C GLY A 422 33.54 3.96 29.09
N ARG A 423 33.06 3.23 30.12
CA ARG A 423 33.10 1.76 30.14
C ARG A 423 32.28 1.12 29.02
N ILE A 424 31.14 1.72 28.67
CA ILE A 424 30.28 1.26 27.59
C ILE A 424 30.98 1.42 26.24
N ARG A 425 31.65 2.55 25.98
CA ARG A 425 32.40 2.77 24.73
C ARG A 425 33.58 1.81 24.56
N ASP A 426 34.25 1.43 25.66
CA ASP A 426 35.33 0.45 25.61
C ASP A 426 34.86 -0.92 25.06
N ILE A 427 33.57 -1.26 25.25
CA ILE A 427 32.98 -2.52 24.78
C ILE A 427 32.26 -2.35 23.43
N ALA A 428 31.46 -1.29 23.29
CA ALA A 428 30.49 -1.14 22.20
C ALA A 428 30.92 -0.12 21.13
N GLY A 429 32.12 0.46 21.24
CA GLY A 429 32.68 1.36 20.25
C GLY A 429 31.93 2.69 20.11
N ASN A 430 31.41 2.96 18.91
CA ASN A 430 30.93 4.27 18.48
C ASN A 430 29.42 4.50 18.59
N ILE A 431 28.70 3.66 19.33
CA ILE A 431 27.26 3.83 19.54
C ILE A 431 26.97 5.22 20.15
N PRO A 432 26.00 5.97 19.62
CA PRO A 432 25.66 7.28 20.15
C PRO A 432 25.12 7.17 21.58
N ILE A 433 25.52 8.13 22.44
CA ILE A 433 25.11 8.20 23.84
C ILE A 433 24.36 9.52 24.08
N LEU A 434 23.12 9.41 24.54
CA LEU A 434 22.23 10.50 24.90
C LEU A 434 22.13 10.60 26.43
N PHE A 435 22.61 11.69 27.02
CA PHE A 435 22.59 11.86 28.47
C PHE A 435 21.26 12.45 28.97
N VAL A 436 20.73 11.94 30.07
CA VAL A 436 19.61 12.56 30.78
C VAL A 436 20.18 13.29 32.01
N ILE A 437 19.97 14.60 32.09
CA ILE A 437 20.56 15.47 33.12
C ILE A 437 19.47 16.19 33.92
N ASN A 438 19.74 16.47 35.19
CA ASN A 438 18.80 17.15 36.08
C ASN A 438 18.85 18.69 35.99
N ASN A 439 19.97 19.26 35.54
CA ASN A 439 20.12 20.70 35.40
C ASN A 439 20.96 21.09 34.17
N TYR A 440 20.71 22.29 33.65
CA TYR A 440 21.45 22.85 32.52
C TYR A 440 22.58 23.75 33.04
N ASP A 441 23.60 23.17 33.68
CA ASP A 441 24.81 23.90 34.07
C ASP A 441 25.92 23.77 33.02
N ARG A 442 26.66 24.86 32.77
CA ARG A 442 27.83 24.88 31.89
C ARG A 442 28.87 23.84 32.28
N SER A 443 29.03 23.56 33.58
CA SER A 443 29.95 22.54 34.08
C SER A 443 29.55 21.12 33.62
N VAL A 444 28.26 20.81 33.67
CA VAL A 444 27.66 19.54 33.25
C VAL A 444 27.78 19.35 31.74
N ILE A 445 27.41 20.35 30.95
CA ILE A 445 27.47 20.31 29.49
C ILE A 445 28.92 20.12 29.00
N SER A 446 29.89 20.81 29.65
CA SER A 446 31.31 20.63 29.34
C SER A 446 31.76 19.18 29.54
N ARG A 447 31.28 18.52 30.61
CA ARG A 447 31.58 17.12 30.86
C ARG A 447 30.93 16.18 29.83
N CYS A 448 29.68 16.41 29.45
CA CYS A 448 29.01 15.62 28.41
C CYS A 448 29.73 15.74 27.05
N ARG A 449 30.16 16.96 26.68
CA ARG A 449 30.94 17.18 25.44
C ARG A 449 32.28 16.46 25.46
N LYS A 450 33.01 16.50 26.58
CA LYS A 450 34.26 15.74 26.75
C LYS A 450 34.04 14.22 26.64
N ALA A 451 32.88 13.73 27.07
CA ALA A 451 32.46 12.33 26.92
C ALA A 451 31.93 11.97 25.51
N LYS A 452 32.07 12.87 24.53
CA LYS A 452 31.58 12.72 23.14
C LYS A 452 30.08 12.41 23.05
N ALA A 453 29.27 13.01 23.93
CA ALA A 453 27.81 12.85 23.89
C ALA A 453 27.23 13.15 22.50
N ALA A 454 26.28 12.33 22.06
CA ALA A 454 25.50 12.58 20.85
C ALA A 454 24.44 13.67 21.07
N GLY A 455 23.97 13.80 22.32
CA GLY A 455 23.02 14.82 22.76
C GLY A 455 22.80 14.75 24.27
N TYR A 456 21.90 15.59 24.79
CA TYR A 456 21.45 15.51 26.18
C TYR A 456 19.98 15.99 26.32
N ILE A 457 19.27 15.44 27.30
CA ILE A 457 17.89 15.79 27.66
C ILE A 457 17.89 16.31 29.09
N VAL A 458 17.23 17.44 29.35
CA VAL A 458 17.14 18.03 30.69
C VAL A 458 15.79 17.70 31.33
N ARG A 459 15.79 17.25 32.59
CA ARG A 459 14.56 17.07 33.40
C ARG A 459 14.09 18.41 33.99
N PRO A 460 12.77 18.65 34.10
CA PRO A 460 11.69 17.84 33.51
C PRO A 460 11.59 18.03 31.98
N TYR A 461 11.32 16.95 31.25
CA TYR A 461 11.23 16.96 29.78
C TYR A 461 9.81 16.66 29.29
N LYS A 462 9.46 17.19 28.10
CA LYS A 462 8.25 16.81 27.37
C LYS A 462 8.55 15.58 26.49
N PRO A 463 7.65 14.58 26.40
CA PRO A 463 7.85 13.40 25.56
C PRO A 463 8.19 13.71 24.09
N ALA A 464 7.58 14.76 23.52
CA ALA A 464 7.85 15.20 22.15
C ALA A 464 9.31 15.59 21.92
N TYR A 465 9.94 16.26 22.90
CA TYR A 465 11.34 16.67 22.81
C TYR A 465 12.28 15.46 22.86
N VAL A 466 12.01 14.50 23.75
CA VAL A 466 12.77 13.25 23.83
C VAL A 466 12.72 12.48 22.52
N LYS A 467 11.54 12.35 21.91
CA LYS A 467 11.36 11.68 20.61
C LYS A 467 12.10 12.42 19.48
N ALA A 468 12.03 13.74 19.45
CA ALA A 468 12.72 14.55 18.45
C ALA A 468 14.24 14.38 18.54
N GLU A 469 14.80 14.42 19.75
CA GLU A 469 16.24 14.29 19.98
C GLU A 469 16.76 12.87 19.65
N ILE A 470 15.98 11.83 19.99
CA ILE A 470 16.27 10.46 19.59
C ILE A 470 16.28 10.32 18.06
N ASN A 471 15.27 10.86 17.37
CA ASN A 471 15.23 10.82 15.91
C ASN A 471 16.45 11.55 15.31
N ARG A 472 16.74 12.78 15.77
CA ARG A 472 17.89 13.59 15.34
C ARG A 472 19.19 12.78 15.37
N ILE A 473 19.43 12.05 16.45
CA ILE A 473 20.65 11.27 16.65
C ILE A 473 20.69 10.02 15.76
N LEU A 474 19.55 9.34 15.59
CA LEU A 474 19.47 8.12 14.79
C LEU A 474 19.47 8.38 13.28
N THR A 475 18.91 9.50 12.82
CA THR A 475 18.79 9.84 11.39
C THR A 475 19.87 10.81 10.89
N GLY A 476 20.51 11.56 11.79
CA GLY A 476 21.59 12.50 11.44
C GLY A 476 21.13 13.87 10.92
N GLU A 477 19.84 14.20 11.01
CA GLU A 477 19.28 15.51 10.62
C GLU A 477 19.58 16.57 11.69
N GLU A 478 19.85 17.82 11.33
CA GLU A 478 19.94 18.94 12.30
C GLU A 478 18.53 19.48 12.61
N ILE A 479 18.21 19.71 13.89
CA ILE A 479 16.97 20.38 14.28
C ILE A 479 17.11 21.85 13.89
N VAL A 480 16.33 22.30 12.89
CA VAL A 480 16.11 23.73 12.65
C VAL A 480 15.26 24.26 13.81
N GLU A 481 15.81 25.22 14.56
CA GLU A 481 15.16 25.90 15.70
C GLU A 481 13.84 26.58 15.33
#